data_AF-S8EAX7-F1
#
_entry.id   AF-S8EAX7-F1
#
_cell.length_a   1.000
_cell.length_b   1.000
_cell.length_c   1.000
_cell.angle_alpha   90.00
_cell.angle_beta   90.00
_cell.angle_gamma   90.00
#
_symmetry.space_group_name_H-M   'P 1'
#
loop_
_entity.id
_entity.type
_entity.pdbx_description
1 polymer ?
#
loop_
_entity_poly.entity_id
_entity_poly.type
_entity_poly.pdbx_seq_one_letter_code
_entity_poly.pdbx_strand_id
1 'polypeptide(L)'
;DSPFVNFPSAADLSSFNPHTTRPCCTPDDFKWDPRIGAKSPWNKAVAQVFTADFMEKHPGLKHSQDQVLAQWIIHTTYLQKIYKEQQKSITEQVSTLQKHRRQERTYLRRHGVVTELISSTDPAAVKFIEALGVHSMSSDESDHEAGGGRATYLIREKAWRAPALVAWLRVLDSLHLYMRYNGGFLASQGGWPHYRQGSDKKSDKPAVRRLPLACYS
;
A
#
# COMPACT_ATOMS: atom_id res chain seq x y z
N ASP A 1 -1.86 -5.68 -23.81
CA ASP A 1 -0.60 -5.03 -24.24
C ASP A 1 -0.07 -4.12 -23.14
N SER A 2 1.23 -4.20 -22.86
CA SER A 2 1.88 -3.33 -21.88
C SER A 2 1.91 -1.90 -22.42
N PRO A 3 1.54 -0.86 -21.66
CA PRO A 3 1.67 0.53 -22.10
C PRO A 3 3.13 1.00 -22.15
N PHE A 4 4.09 0.15 -21.75
CA PHE A 4 5.51 0.46 -21.61
C PHE A 4 6.34 -0.26 -22.69
N VAL A 5 6.24 0.22 -23.93
CA VAL A 5 6.87 -0.44 -25.11
C VAL A 5 8.00 0.36 -25.75
N ASN A 6 7.94 1.70 -25.69
CA ASN A 6 8.95 2.56 -26.32
C ASN A 6 9.77 3.29 -25.25
N PHE A 7 10.93 2.74 -24.90
CA PHE A 7 11.84 3.34 -23.93
C PHE A 7 12.97 4.11 -24.61
N PRO A 8 13.49 5.18 -24.00
CA PRO A 8 14.70 5.81 -24.48
C PRO A 8 15.88 4.85 -24.37
N SER A 9 16.77 4.92 -25.36
CA SER A 9 18.05 4.22 -25.36
C SER A 9 19.03 4.90 -24.40
N ALA A 10 20.13 4.21 -24.08
CA ALA A 10 21.20 4.79 -23.27
C ALA A 10 21.85 6.01 -23.96
N ALA A 11 21.91 6.01 -25.30
CA ALA A 11 22.41 7.12 -26.10
C ALA A 11 21.47 8.34 -26.05
N ASP A 12 20.15 8.11 -26.04
CA ASP A 12 19.17 9.19 -25.90
C ASP A 12 19.32 9.89 -24.55
N LEU A 13 19.47 9.12 -23.47
CA LEU A 13 19.63 9.67 -22.12
C LEU A 13 20.97 10.38 -21.91
N SER A 14 22.07 9.88 -22.51
CA SER A 14 23.40 10.48 -22.33
C SER A 14 23.61 11.73 -23.18
N SER A 15 22.98 11.81 -24.35
CA SER A 15 23.05 12.98 -25.23
C SER A 15 22.01 14.05 -24.91
N PHE A 16 21.04 13.75 -24.04
CA PHE A 16 20.00 14.69 -23.67
C PHE A 16 20.55 15.87 -22.86
N ASN A 17 20.26 17.09 -23.33
CA ASN A 17 20.57 18.32 -22.61
C ASN A 17 19.28 19.16 -22.45
N PRO A 18 18.80 19.39 -21.22
CA PRO A 18 17.55 20.11 -20.97
C PRO A 18 17.60 21.60 -21.32
N HIS A 19 18.79 22.15 -21.63
CA HIS A 19 18.98 23.54 -22.02
C HIS A 19 19.07 23.74 -23.54
N THR A 20 19.08 22.66 -24.32
CA THR A 20 19.09 22.74 -25.78
C THR A 20 17.67 22.85 -26.32
N THR A 21 17.51 23.50 -27.49
CA THR A 21 16.22 23.63 -28.18
C THR A 21 15.76 22.34 -28.86
N ARG A 22 16.60 21.30 -28.89
CA ARG A 22 16.26 20.03 -29.50
C ARG A 22 15.25 19.27 -28.62
N PRO A 23 14.09 18.87 -29.14
CA PRO A 23 13.12 18.09 -28.37
C PRO A 23 13.69 16.70 -28.05
N CYS A 24 13.37 16.18 -26.85
CA CYS A 24 13.83 14.86 -26.39
C CYS A 24 13.21 13.69 -27.19
N CYS A 25 11.99 13.88 -27.71
CA CYS A 25 11.25 12.94 -28.52
C CYS A 25 10.15 13.69 -29.31
N THR A 26 9.42 12.98 -30.16
CA THR A 26 8.24 13.51 -30.86
C THR A 26 6.96 12.83 -30.36
N PRO A 27 5.76 13.33 -30.70
CA PRO A 27 4.50 12.64 -30.41
C PRO A 27 4.44 11.24 -31.04
N ASP A 28 4.97 11.08 -32.26
CA ASP A 28 4.99 9.81 -32.99
C ASP A 28 6.04 8.82 -32.46
N ASP A 29 7.14 9.32 -31.87
CA ASP A 29 8.19 8.52 -31.22
C ASP A 29 8.23 8.83 -29.72
N PHE A 30 7.09 8.72 -29.06
CA PHE A 30 6.94 9.11 -27.65
C PHE A 30 7.69 8.14 -26.71
N LYS A 31 8.67 8.67 -25.96
CA LYS A 31 9.64 7.88 -25.17
C LYS A 31 9.64 8.22 -23.69
N TRP A 32 8.52 7.99 -23.02
CA TRP A 32 8.45 8.14 -21.57
C TRP A 32 9.07 6.94 -20.85
N ASP A 33 9.92 7.19 -19.84
CA ASP A 33 10.65 6.11 -19.15
C ASP A 33 10.17 5.93 -17.70
N PRO A 34 9.50 4.82 -17.36
CA PRO A 34 9.08 4.51 -15.99
C PRO A 34 10.22 4.10 -15.07
N ARG A 35 11.39 3.72 -15.62
CA ARG A 35 12.55 3.21 -14.87
C ARG A 35 13.29 4.35 -14.16
N ILE A 36 13.25 5.55 -14.74
CA ILE A 36 13.79 6.79 -14.15
C ILE A 36 12.68 7.57 -13.44
N GLY A 37 13.02 8.48 -12.52
CA GLY A 37 12.00 9.24 -11.78
C GLY A 37 11.05 10.07 -12.67
N ALA A 38 9.77 10.17 -12.30
CA ALA A 38 8.77 10.94 -13.06
C ALA A 38 9.15 12.41 -13.24
N LYS A 39 9.93 12.95 -12.29
CA LYS A 39 10.44 14.34 -12.30
C LYS A 39 11.87 14.46 -12.84
N SER A 40 12.41 13.40 -13.46
CA SER A 40 13.74 13.46 -14.10
C SER A 40 13.74 14.49 -15.24
N PRO A 41 14.91 15.07 -15.59
CA PRO A 41 15.02 16.01 -16.70
C PRO A 41 14.43 15.47 -18.01
N TRP A 42 14.71 14.20 -18.34
CA TRP A 42 14.15 13.53 -19.51
C TRP A 42 12.62 13.48 -19.48
N ASN A 43 12.03 12.90 -18.41
CA ASN A 43 10.57 12.76 -18.32
C ASN A 43 9.84 14.11 -18.25
N LYS A 44 10.48 15.17 -17.74
CA LYS A 44 9.95 16.53 -17.81
C LYS A 44 9.89 17.06 -19.25
N ALA A 45 10.93 16.83 -20.05
CA ALA A 45 10.92 17.22 -21.46
C ALA A 45 9.87 16.40 -22.25
N VAL A 46 9.76 15.10 -21.99
CA VAL A 46 8.71 14.24 -22.59
C VAL A 46 7.32 14.75 -22.21
N ALA A 47 7.13 15.18 -20.96
CA ALA A 47 5.88 15.78 -20.51
C ALA A 47 5.54 17.07 -21.27
N GLN A 48 6.53 17.89 -21.64
CA GLN A 48 6.31 19.08 -22.48
C GLN A 48 5.86 18.69 -23.89
N VAL A 49 6.48 17.67 -24.49
CA VAL A 49 6.06 17.14 -25.81
C VAL A 49 4.61 16.66 -25.77
N PHE A 50 4.25 15.87 -24.76
CA PHE A 50 2.87 15.44 -24.54
C PHE A 50 1.91 16.64 -24.41
N THR A 51 2.29 17.61 -23.57
CA THR A 51 1.42 18.76 -23.27
C THR A 51 1.18 19.60 -24.53
N ALA A 52 2.21 19.84 -25.33
CA ALA A 52 2.09 20.59 -26.57
C ALA A 52 1.15 19.90 -27.57
N ASP A 53 1.38 18.61 -27.84
CA ASP A 53 0.54 17.80 -28.75
C ASP A 53 -0.92 17.66 -28.25
N PHE A 54 -1.09 17.47 -26.94
CA PHE A 54 -2.41 17.38 -26.31
C PHE A 54 -3.19 18.70 -26.44
N MET A 55 -2.55 19.84 -26.20
CA MET A 55 -3.20 21.15 -26.31
C MET A 55 -3.53 21.49 -27.77
N GLU A 56 -2.67 21.13 -28.72
CA GLU A 56 -2.92 21.31 -30.15
C GLU A 56 -4.15 20.51 -30.62
N LYS A 57 -4.28 19.25 -30.17
CA LYS A 57 -5.43 18.39 -30.49
C LYS A 57 -6.72 18.77 -29.76
N HIS A 58 -6.64 19.62 -28.73
CA HIS A 58 -7.77 20.04 -27.90
C HIS A 58 -7.83 21.57 -27.73
N PRO A 59 -8.05 22.35 -28.81
CA PRO A 59 -7.94 23.82 -28.79
C PRO A 59 -9.00 24.54 -27.93
N GLY A 60 -10.05 23.85 -27.48
CA GLY A 60 -11.10 24.39 -26.59
C GLY A 60 -10.88 24.12 -25.10
N LEU A 61 -9.73 23.56 -24.72
CA LEU A 61 -9.46 23.18 -23.33
C LEU A 61 -9.32 24.44 -22.45
N LYS A 62 -10.08 24.48 -21.34
CA LYS A 62 -10.02 25.60 -20.37
C LYS A 62 -8.77 25.58 -19.48
N HIS A 63 -8.00 24.50 -19.50
CA HIS A 63 -6.83 24.36 -18.64
C HIS A 63 -5.60 25.00 -19.28
N SER A 64 -4.73 25.58 -18.47
CA SER A 64 -3.45 26.09 -18.95
C SER A 64 -2.49 24.95 -19.29
N GLN A 65 -1.48 25.25 -20.11
CA GLN A 65 -0.39 24.33 -20.40
C GLN A 65 0.25 23.77 -19.11
N ASP A 66 0.50 24.63 -18.12
CA ASP A 66 1.09 24.22 -16.84
C ASP A 66 0.20 23.25 -16.05
N GLN A 67 -1.13 23.43 -16.11
CA GLN A 67 -2.08 22.53 -15.44
C GLN A 67 -2.07 21.15 -16.09
N VAL A 68 -2.06 21.09 -17.42
CA VAL A 68 -1.99 19.82 -18.17
C VAL A 68 -0.65 19.12 -17.89
N LEU A 69 0.45 19.87 -17.92
CA LEU A 69 1.79 19.35 -17.59
C LEU A 69 1.83 18.77 -16.17
N ALA A 70 1.30 19.49 -15.18
CA ALA A 70 1.26 19.02 -13.80
C ALA A 70 0.42 17.74 -13.64
N GLN A 71 -0.75 17.69 -14.30
CA GLN A 71 -1.59 16.49 -14.30
C GLN A 71 -0.91 15.29 -14.95
N TRP A 72 -0.19 15.51 -16.05
CA TRP A 72 0.61 14.46 -16.69
C TRP A 72 1.71 13.92 -15.78
N ILE A 73 2.43 14.78 -15.05
CA ILE A 73 3.45 14.33 -14.09
C ILE A 73 2.83 13.52 -12.94
N ILE A 74 1.64 13.91 -12.45
CA ILE A 74 0.91 13.14 -11.45
C ILE A 74 0.50 11.77 -12.02
N HIS A 75 -0.07 11.76 -13.23
CA HIS A 75 -0.48 10.53 -13.89
C HIS A 75 0.69 9.58 -14.14
N THR A 76 1.81 10.08 -14.64
CA THR A 76 3.01 9.28 -14.88
C THR A 76 3.64 8.75 -13.59
N THR A 77 3.50 9.44 -12.46
CA THR A 77 3.89 8.89 -11.14
C THR A 77 3.06 7.64 -10.80
N TYR A 78 1.78 7.63 -11.14
CA TYR A 78 0.93 6.43 -11.01
C TYR A 78 1.35 5.33 -12.00
N LEU A 79 1.65 5.66 -13.26
CA LEU A 79 2.16 4.70 -14.24
C LEU A 79 3.49 4.05 -13.80
N GLN A 80 4.39 4.80 -13.15
CA GLN A 80 5.62 4.24 -12.58
C GLN A 80 5.35 3.22 -11.50
N LYS A 81 4.33 3.47 -10.66
CA LYS A 81 3.90 2.51 -9.66
C LYS A 81 3.42 1.21 -10.32
N ILE A 82 2.59 1.30 -11.37
CA ILE A 82 2.12 0.13 -12.12
C ILE A 82 3.31 -0.63 -12.72
N TYR A 83 4.25 0.08 -13.36
CA TYR A 83 5.43 -0.55 -13.95
C TYR A 83 6.25 -1.31 -12.89
N LYS A 84 6.54 -0.68 -11.75
CA LYS A 84 7.24 -1.35 -10.63
C LYS A 84 6.49 -2.56 -10.11
N GLU A 85 5.16 -2.52 -10.08
CA GLU A 85 4.33 -3.66 -9.69
C GLU A 85 4.43 -4.81 -10.69
N GLN A 86 4.48 -4.54 -11.99
CA GLN A 86 4.69 -5.54 -13.04
C GLN A 86 6.09 -6.15 -13.00
N GLN A 87 7.10 -5.38 -12.58
CA GLN A 87 8.48 -5.86 -12.46
C GLN A 87 8.76 -6.64 -11.16
N LYS A 88 7.79 -6.76 -10.25
CA LYS A 88 7.97 -7.55 -9.02
C LYS A 88 8.29 -8.99 -9.36
N SER A 89 9.36 -9.51 -8.77
CA SER A 89 9.69 -10.94 -8.84
C SER A 89 8.55 -11.79 -8.27
N ILE A 90 8.49 -13.06 -8.68
CA ILE A 90 7.52 -14.03 -8.14
C ILE A 90 7.62 -14.06 -6.60
N THR A 91 8.84 -14.01 -6.06
CA THR A 91 9.10 -13.98 -4.61
C THR A 91 8.46 -12.78 -3.93
N GLU A 92 8.57 -11.58 -4.50
CA GLU A 92 7.96 -10.36 -3.96
C GLU A 92 6.43 -10.37 -4.06
N GLN A 93 5.89 -10.91 -5.16
CA GLN A 93 4.46 -11.09 -5.35
C GLN A 93 3.89 -12.06 -4.30
N VAL A 94 4.53 -13.21 -4.12
CA VAL A 94 4.18 -14.20 -3.10
C VAL A 94 4.26 -13.60 -1.70
N SER A 95 5.33 -12.87 -1.39
CA SER A 95 5.48 -12.18 -0.10
C SER A 95 4.35 -11.16 0.14
N THR A 96 3.97 -10.39 -0.88
CA THR A 96 2.87 -9.43 -0.81
C THR A 96 1.53 -10.12 -0.55
N LEU A 97 1.24 -11.21 -1.28
CA LEU A 97 0.03 -12.01 -1.10
C LEU A 97 -0.02 -12.68 0.28
N GLN A 98 1.10 -13.22 0.76
CA GLN A 98 1.19 -13.79 2.11
C GLN A 98 0.91 -12.74 3.18
N LYS A 99 1.49 -11.52 3.05
CA LYS A 99 1.20 -10.39 3.94
C LYS A 99 -0.28 -10.03 3.93
N HIS A 100 -0.90 -9.93 2.74
CA HIS A 100 -2.33 -9.66 2.61
C HIS A 100 -3.19 -10.73 3.29
N ARG A 101 -2.94 -12.02 3.01
CA ARG A 101 -3.65 -13.15 3.62
C ARG A 101 -3.52 -13.17 5.14
N ARG A 102 -2.35 -12.79 5.69
CA ARG A 102 -2.17 -12.66 7.15
C ARG A 102 -3.07 -11.55 7.72
N GLN A 103 -3.08 -10.37 7.10
CA GLN A 103 -3.94 -9.26 7.53
C GLN A 103 -5.41 -9.63 7.46
N GLU A 104 -5.83 -10.31 6.39
CA GLU A 104 -7.19 -10.79 6.17
C GLU A 104 -7.61 -11.80 7.24
N ARG A 105 -6.75 -12.77 7.57
CA ARG A 105 -7.01 -13.72 8.67
C ARG A 105 -7.17 -13.03 10.02
N THR A 106 -6.31 -12.06 10.33
CA THR A 106 -6.43 -11.27 11.57
C THR A 106 -7.74 -10.48 11.59
N TYR A 107 -8.11 -9.86 10.47
CA TYR A 107 -9.37 -9.14 10.32
C TYR A 107 -10.56 -10.07 10.57
N LEU A 108 -10.64 -11.20 9.86
CA LEU A 108 -11.76 -12.14 9.98
C LEU A 108 -11.90 -12.70 11.40
N ARG A 109 -10.79 -12.97 12.09
CA ARG A 109 -10.82 -13.41 13.50
C ARG A 109 -11.45 -12.36 14.41
N ARG A 110 -10.98 -11.10 14.31
CA ARG A 110 -11.50 -9.99 15.12
C ARG A 110 -12.95 -9.67 14.77
N HIS A 111 -13.30 -9.72 13.49
CA HIS A 111 -14.67 -9.59 13.02
C HIS A 111 -15.56 -10.68 13.63
N GLY A 112 -15.13 -11.94 13.58
CA GLY A 112 -15.85 -13.06 14.21
C GLY A 112 -16.09 -12.85 15.70
N VAL A 113 -15.07 -12.41 16.46
CA VAL A 113 -15.23 -12.05 17.89
C VAL A 113 -16.30 -10.98 18.08
N VAL A 114 -16.24 -9.90 17.30
CA VAL A 114 -17.21 -8.80 17.40
C VAL A 114 -18.62 -9.31 17.08
N THR A 115 -18.78 -10.09 16.01
CA THR A 115 -20.08 -10.65 15.62
C THR A 115 -20.62 -11.61 16.67
N GLU A 116 -19.80 -12.51 17.21
CA GLU A 116 -20.26 -13.58 18.10
C GLU A 116 -20.42 -13.16 19.56
N LEU A 117 -19.56 -12.27 20.08
CA LEU A 117 -19.54 -11.93 21.50
C LEU A 117 -19.99 -10.51 21.84
N ILE A 118 -19.85 -9.56 20.91
CA ILE A 118 -20.03 -8.13 21.22
C ILE A 118 -21.32 -7.58 20.60
N SER A 119 -21.70 -8.07 19.42
CA SER A 119 -22.79 -7.49 18.60
C SER A 119 -24.14 -7.37 19.30
N SER A 120 -24.44 -8.25 20.25
CA SER A 120 -25.68 -8.20 21.04
C SER A 120 -25.73 -7.03 22.02
N THR A 121 -24.56 -6.59 22.52
CA THR A 121 -24.44 -5.53 23.53
C THR A 121 -24.06 -4.20 22.89
N ASP A 122 -23.18 -4.24 21.89
CA ASP A 122 -22.76 -3.07 21.11
C ASP A 122 -22.83 -3.39 19.61
N PRO A 123 -23.99 -3.17 18.96
CA PRO A 123 -24.14 -3.32 17.52
C PRO A 123 -23.26 -2.36 16.71
N ALA A 124 -22.84 -1.22 17.29
CA ALA A 124 -21.98 -0.27 16.60
C ALA A 124 -20.55 -0.81 16.43
N ALA A 125 -20.11 -1.73 17.28
CA ALA A 125 -18.82 -2.41 17.16
C ALA A 125 -18.67 -3.15 15.82
N VAL A 126 -19.76 -3.71 15.26
CA VAL A 126 -19.76 -4.39 13.95
C VAL A 126 -19.40 -3.39 12.84
N LYS A 127 -20.12 -2.27 12.79
CA LYS A 127 -19.86 -1.20 11.81
C LYS A 127 -18.43 -0.65 11.97
N PHE A 128 -17.95 -0.58 13.20
CA PHE A 128 -16.61 -0.09 13.49
C PHE A 128 -15.51 -1.05 13.01
N ILE A 129 -15.64 -2.36 13.24
CA ILE A 129 -14.65 -3.34 12.73
C ILE A 129 -14.67 -3.40 11.20
N GLU A 130 -15.85 -3.29 10.57
CA GLU A 130 -15.98 -3.17 9.11
C GLU A 130 -15.29 -1.91 8.57
N ALA A 131 -15.48 -0.76 9.22
CA ALA A 131 -14.84 0.50 8.84
C ALA A 131 -13.30 0.44 8.96
N LEU A 132 -12.78 -0.30 9.95
CA LEU A 132 -11.34 -0.57 10.07
C LEU A 132 -10.84 -1.41 8.89
N GLY A 133 -11.51 -2.53 8.60
CA GLY A 133 -11.18 -3.42 7.50
C GLY A 133 -9.78 -4.05 7.58
N VAL A 134 -9.42 -4.79 6.52
CA VAL A 134 -8.14 -5.53 6.43
C VAL A 134 -6.92 -4.61 6.49
N HIS A 135 -6.99 -3.43 5.89
CA HIS A 135 -5.86 -2.48 5.85
C HIS A 135 -5.49 -1.91 7.22
N SER A 136 -6.46 -1.88 8.15
CA SER A 136 -6.25 -1.53 9.55
C SER A 136 -5.65 -2.66 10.37
N MET A 137 -5.34 -3.83 9.82
CA MET A 137 -4.64 -4.89 10.56
C MET A 137 -3.13 -4.71 10.49
N SER A 138 -2.42 -5.02 11.58
CA SER A 138 -0.95 -5.04 11.56
C SER A 138 -0.46 -6.20 10.68
N SER A 139 0.61 -5.96 9.93
CA SER A 139 1.36 -7.04 9.32
C SER A 139 2.46 -7.42 10.30
N ASP A 140 2.51 -8.66 10.75
CA ASP A 140 3.64 -9.15 11.52
C ASP A 140 4.80 -9.40 10.55
N GLU A 141 5.99 -8.95 10.92
CA GLU A 141 7.21 -9.49 10.34
C GLU A 141 7.63 -10.68 11.19
N SER A 142 7.91 -11.80 10.52
CA SER A 142 8.61 -12.89 11.16
C SER A 142 10.09 -12.57 11.09
N ASP A 143 10.72 -12.47 12.25
CA ASP A 143 12.17 -12.48 12.32
C ASP A 143 12.61 -13.93 12.10
N HIS A 144 13.08 -14.23 10.90
CA HIS A 144 13.61 -15.55 10.55
C HIS A 144 15.14 -15.59 10.63
N GLU A 145 15.80 -14.53 11.11
CA GLU A 145 17.26 -14.42 11.04
C GLU A 145 18.02 -14.96 12.27
N ALA A 146 17.35 -15.30 13.38
CA ALA A 146 18.03 -15.86 14.56
C ALA A 146 17.85 -17.38 14.66
N GLY A 147 18.93 -18.13 14.43
CA GLY A 147 18.97 -19.59 14.43
C GLY A 147 18.29 -20.27 15.63
N GLY A 148 17.67 -21.42 15.36
CA GLY A 148 17.27 -22.44 16.34
C GLY A 148 16.10 -22.13 17.30
N GLY A 149 15.69 -20.87 17.47
CA GLY A 149 14.63 -20.48 18.40
C GLY A 149 13.19 -20.57 17.84
N ARG A 150 12.19 -20.58 18.73
CA ARG A 150 10.78 -20.38 18.33
C ARG A 150 10.65 -19.03 17.63
N ALA A 151 10.08 -19.02 16.42
CA ALA A 151 9.83 -17.79 15.66
C ALA A 151 9.03 -16.77 16.50
N THR A 152 9.67 -15.64 16.81
CA THR A 152 9.02 -14.52 17.50
C THR A 152 8.50 -13.55 16.45
N TYR A 153 7.23 -13.16 16.57
CA TYR A 153 6.59 -12.26 15.62
C TYR A 153 6.57 -10.84 16.17
N LEU A 154 7.07 -9.89 15.39
CA LEU A 154 7.15 -8.49 15.78
C LEU A 154 5.98 -7.70 15.18
N ILE A 155 5.21 -7.05 16.05
CA ILE A 155 4.11 -6.15 15.65
C ILE A 155 4.71 -4.77 15.43
N ARG A 156 4.74 -4.32 14.18
CA ARG A 156 5.05 -2.93 13.85
C ARG A 156 3.91 -2.02 14.29
N GLU A 157 4.25 -1.01 15.08
CA GLU A 157 3.30 0.02 15.47
C GLU A 157 2.88 0.86 14.26
N LYS A 158 1.61 1.24 14.17
CA LYS A 158 1.16 2.20 13.15
C LYS A 158 1.14 3.58 13.78
N ALA A 159 1.93 4.50 13.26
CA ALA A 159 2.10 5.85 13.83
C ALA A 159 0.78 6.61 14.01
N TRP A 160 -0.19 6.36 13.12
CA TRP A 160 -1.49 7.01 13.18
C TRP A 160 -2.46 6.39 14.19
N ARG A 161 -2.22 5.19 14.74
CA ARG A 161 -3.22 4.55 15.62
C ARG A 161 -3.10 5.08 17.05
N ALA A 162 -4.21 5.60 17.57
CA ALA A 162 -4.32 5.94 18.97
C ALA A 162 -4.09 4.72 19.88
N PRO A 163 -3.46 4.90 21.06
CA PRO A 163 -3.27 3.82 22.04
C PRO A 163 -4.58 3.11 22.43
N ALA A 164 -5.70 3.85 22.51
CA ALA A 164 -7.01 3.30 22.82
C ALA A 164 -7.49 2.28 21.76
N LEU A 165 -7.29 2.58 20.47
CA LEU A 165 -7.59 1.65 19.39
C LEU A 165 -6.71 0.39 19.47
N VAL A 166 -5.42 0.55 19.79
CA VAL A 166 -4.50 -0.58 19.98
C VAL A 166 -4.98 -1.48 21.13
N ALA A 167 -5.38 -0.88 22.26
CA ALA A 167 -5.92 -1.61 23.41
C ALA A 167 -7.19 -2.38 23.04
N TRP A 168 -8.15 -1.73 22.36
CA TRP A 168 -9.38 -2.37 21.91
C TRP A 168 -9.11 -3.57 20.99
N LEU A 169 -8.20 -3.43 20.02
CA LEU A 169 -7.81 -4.53 19.14
C LEU A 169 -7.14 -5.71 19.89
N ARG A 170 -6.39 -5.43 20.95
CA ARG A 170 -5.79 -6.47 21.81
C ARG A 170 -6.84 -7.20 22.63
N VAL A 171 -7.89 -6.51 23.11
CA VAL A 171 -9.03 -7.16 23.78
C VAL A 171 -9.70 -8.15 22.83
N LEU A 172 -9.89 -7.78 21.56
CA LEU A 172 -10.43 -8.72 20.56
C LEU A 172 -9.53 -9.94 20.36
N ASP A 173 -8.20 -9.77 20.37
CA ASP A 173 -7.26 -10.89 20.27
C ASP A 173 -7.36 -11.83 21.50
N SER A 174 -7.53 -11.28 22.70
CA SER A 174 -7.75 -12.06 23.93
C SER A 174 -9.09 -12.79 23.92
N LEU A 175 -10.15 -12.15 23.48
CA LEU A 175 -11.47 -12.78 23.34
C LEU A 175 -11.45 -13.89 22.28
N HIS A 176 -10.71 -13.70 21.19
CA HIS A 176 -10.50 -14.78 20.21
C HIS A 176 -9.83 -16.00 20.85
N LEU A 177 -8.81 -15.80 21.70
CA LEU A 177 -8.19 -16.89 22.44
C LEU A 177 -9.19 -17.59 23.38
N TYR A 178 -10.02 -16.83 24.08
CA TYR A 178 -11.09 -17.37 24.91
C TYR A 178 -12.06 -18.25 24.11
N MET A 179 -12.52 -17.79 22.94
CA MET A 179 -13.40 -18.56 22.06
C MET A 179 -12.78 -19.86 21.53
N ARG A 180 -11.44 -19.97 21.56
CA ARG A 180 -10.73 -21.20 21.17
C ARG A 180 -10.70 -22.27 22.24
N TYR A 181 -11.23 -21.99 23.44
CA TYR A 181 -11.51 -23.01 24.44
C TYR A 181 -12.94 -23.48 24.26
N ASN A 182 -13.12 -24.68 23.72
CA ASN A 182 -14.41 -25.32 23.66
C ASN A 182 -14.75 -25.75 25.10
N GLY A 183 -15.93 -25.38 25.60
CA GLY A 183 -16.34 -25.59 27.00
C GLY A 183 -15.85 -26.91 27.60
N GLY A 184 -15.34 -26.85 28.84
CA GLY A 184 -14.62 -27.95 29.48
C GLY A 184 -13.08 -27.83 29.42
N PHE A 185 -12.54 -26.62 29.22
CA PHE A 185 -11.09 -26.34 29.14
C PHE A 185 -10.36 -27.05 27.99
N LEU A 186 -11.10 -27.56 26.99
CA LEU A 186 -10.51 -28.24 25.84
C LEU A 186 -10.13 -27.22 24.77
N ALA A 187 -8.82 -27.10 24.57
CA ALA A 187 -8.22 -26.34 23.49
C ALA A 187 -8.72 -26.82 22.11
N SER A 188 -9.22 -25.92 21.28
CA SER A 188 -9.55 -26.20 19.88
C SER A 188 -8.33 -26.72 19.11
N GLN A 189 -8.58 -27.65 18.19
CA GLN A 189 -7.56 -28.24 17.32
C GLN A 189 -6.94 -27.19 16.39
N GLY A 190 -5.68 -27.43 15.96
CA GLY A 190 -4.96 -26.57 15.02
C GLY A 190 -3.98 -25.56 15.65
N GLY A 191 -3.25 -24.85 14.79
CA GLY A 191 -2.17 -23.95 15.18
C GLY A 191 -2.63 -22.77 16.05
N TRP A 192 -2.01 -22.63 17.23
CA TRP A 192 -2.29 -21.54 18.15
C TRP A 192 -1.67 -20.21 17.69
N PRO A 193 -2.29 -19.06 18.00
CA PRO A 193 -1.65 -17.77 17.78
C PRO A 193 -0.26 -17.77 18.40
N HIS A 194 0.75 -17.45 17.59
CA HIS A 194 2.10 -17.31 18.08
C HIS A 194 2.19 -16.12 19.03
N TYR A 195 3.12 -16.20 19.99
CA TYR A 195 3.49 -15.06 20.81
C TYR A 195 3.99 -13.92 19.90
N ARG A 196 3.51 -12.71 20.18
CA ARG A 196 3.84 -11.51 19.42
C ARG A 196 4.36 -10.45 20.38
N GLN A 197 5.47 -9.83 20.03
CA GLN A 197 6.05 -8.73 20.79
C GLN A 197 5.86 -7.41 20.04
N GLY A 198 5.63 -6.32 20.79
CA GLY A 198 5.66 -4.98 20.22
C GLY A 198 7.06 -4.67 19.69
N SER A 199 7.14 -4.05 18.52
CA SER A 199 8.39 -3.54 17.97
C SER A 199 8.40 -2.03 18.01
N ASP A 200 9.56 -1.44 18.29
CA ASP A 200 9.78 0.01 18.16
C ASP A 200 9.76 0.48 16.70
N LYS A 201 9.74 -0.46 15.74
CA LYS A 201 9.62 -0.16 14.30
C LYS A 201 8.20 0.33 13.99
N LYS A 202 8.11 1.59 13.56
CA LYS A 202 6.87 2.18 13.05
C LYS A 202 6.62 1.76 11.60
N SER A 203 5.35 1.64 11.24
CA SER A 203 4.88 1.39 9.89
C SER A 203 4.47 2.71 9.23
N ASP A 204 5.03 2.99 8.06
CA ASP A 204 4.69 4.16 7.23
C ASP A 204 3.38 3.98 6.45
N LYS A 205 2.58 2.94 6.78
CA LYS A 205 1.30 2.71 6.09
C LYS A 205 0.34 3.85 6.44
N PRO A 206 -0.34 4.44 5.43
CA PRO A 206 -1.22 5.55 5.66
C PRO A 206 -2.37 5.19 6.59
N ALA A 207 -2.93 6.22 7.22
CA ALA A 207 -4.11 6.10 8.05
C ALA A 207 -5.32 5.67 7.21
N VAL A 208 -6.15 4.79 7.76
CA VAL A 208 -7.46 4.50 7.15
C VAL A 208 -8.32 5.74 7.30
N ARG A 209 -8.94 6.17 6.20
CA ARG A 209 -9.71 7.41 6.15
C ARG A 209 -11.08 7.21 6.80
N ARG A 210 -11.64 8.29 7.35
CA ARG A 210 -13.04 8.36 7.86
C ARG A 210 -13.31 7.47 9.08
N LEU A 211 -12.30 7.17 9.89
CA LEU A 211 -12.53 6.65 11.24
C LEU A 211 -12.86 7.80 12.20
N PRO A 212 -13.47 7.52 13.36
CA PRO A 212 -13.63 8.51 14.43
C PRO A 212 -12.28 9.13 14.83
N LEU A 213 -12.27 10.41 15.21
CA LEU A 213 -11.05 11.15 15.57
C LEU A 213 -10.24 10.47 16.67
N ALA A 214 -10.91 9.84 17.65
CA ALA A 214 -10.29 9.09 18.74
C ALA A 214 -9.46 7.87 18.29
N CYS A 215 -9.56 7.45 17.02
CA CYS A 215 -8.74 6.39 16.46
C CYS A 215 -7.34 6.85 16.06
N TYR A 216 -7.13 8.17 15.97
CA TYR A 216 -5.89 8.76 15.50
C TYR A 216 -5.02 9.30 16.63
N SER A 217 -3.70 9.15 16.49
CA SER A 217 -2.68 9.80 17.32
C SER A 217 -2.32 11.19 16.81
#